data_AF-A0AAD7Y4C3-F1
#
_entry.id   AF-A0AAD7Y4C3-F1
#
_cell.length_a   1.000
_cell.length_b   1.000
_cell.length_c   1.000
_cell.angle_alpha   90.00
_cell.angle_beta   90.00
_cell.angle_gamma   90.00
#
_symmetry.space_group_name_H-M   'P 1'
#
loop_
_entity.id
_entity.type
_entity.pdbx_description
1 polymer ?
#
loop_
_entity_poly.entity_id
_entity_poly.type
_entity_poly.pdbx_seq_one_letter_code
_entity_poly.pdbx_strand_id
1 'polypeptide(L)'
;MDHHDGTTPPTPPDNLGWPNVFGASIFVLLAAYISHALGTRLEIPLIISGVRCALQLTLMGLVLDDVLRVDNGCVITIITVALVLLGAYETVHHRAKQTIQGLLPLMIAILLLSNGVMSILCAGFTLNESPPWKPVTFIPVMGMLLGSSMGSVAMAISLCVESVLIHAPIIETKLSFGASRYEAVKVAALLTIRTAMLPQLTQLSVMGMINIPGMLAGQIQAGTSAKQAVLYQVCIMFAMTASNGIGVLLTVCACMRLLVDANHVIRKDRIIQSHSTFYQVIIRGLNDMVQWCAGCGNRRRRRHYHQL
;
A
#
# COMPACT_ATOMS: atom_id res chain seq x y z
N MET A 1 -44.00 17.10 34.75
CA MET A 1 -42.57 17.48 34.91
C MET A 1 -41.82 16.30 34.30
N ASP A 2 -41.95 16.19 32.98
CA ASP A 2 -41.62 14.98 32.23
C ASP A 2 -40.26 15.22 31.57
N HIS A 3 -39.23 14.63 32.17
CA HIS A 3 -37.90 14.56 31.58
C HIS A 3 -37.90 13.48 30.49
N HIS A 4 -38.22 13.88 29.26
CA HIS A 4 -37.93 13.08 28.07
C HIS A 4 -36.58 13.50 27.47
N ASP A 5 -35.78 12.45 27.23
CA ASP A 5 -34.80 12.25 26.16
C ASP A 5 -33.41 12.89 26.15
N GLY A 6 -32.46 12.00 25.90
CA GLY A 6 -31.13 12.29 25.38
C GLY A 6 -30.06 11.43 26.02
N THR A 7 -29.72 10.27 25.42
CA THR A 7 -28.36 9.65 25.35
C THR A 7 -28.34 8.12 25.16
N THR A 8 -29.28 7.50 24.44
CA THR A 8 -28.93 6.25 23.73
C THR A 8 -28.20 6.64 22.44
N PRO A 9 -26.92 6.25 22.24
CA PRO A 9 -26.25 6.50 20.97
C PRO A 9 -27.09 5.90 19.84
N PRO A 10 -27.20 6.56 18.68
CA PRO A 10 -27.98 6.03 17.56
C PRO A 10 -27.46 4.63 17.24
N THR A 11 -28.36 3.64 17.24
CA THR A 11 -28.01 2.30 16.77
C THR A 11 -27.53 2.43 15.33
N PRO A 12 -26.41 1.76 14.97
CA PRO A 12 -25.96 1.76 13.58
C PRO A 12 -27.10 1.27 12.70
N PRO A 13 -27.29 1.82 11.49
CA PRO A 13 -28.43 1.45 10.64
C PRO A 13 -28.44 -0.06 10.42
N ASP A 14 -29.49 -0.72 10.94
CA ASP A 14 -29.63 -2.18 11.06
C ASP A 14 -29.72 -2.94 9.71
N ASN A 15 -29.42 -2.30 8.57
CA ASN A 15 -29.66 -2.80 7.22
C ASN A 15 -28.49 -2.54 6.25
N LEU A 16 -27.23 -2.72 6.69
CA LEU A 16 -26.09 -2.73 5.77
C LEU A 16 -25.85 -4.15 5.24
N GLY A 17 -26.47 -4.49 4.12
CA GLY A 17 -26.34 -5.80 3.47
C GLY A 17 -25.45 -5.81 2.22
N TRP A 18 -25.22 -7.01 1.67
CA TRP A 18 -24.57 -7.21 0.37
C TRP A 18 -25.14 -6.35 -0.78
N PRO A 19 -26.46 -6.06 -0.86
CA PRO A 19 -26.98 -5.15 -1.89
C PRO A 19 -26.35 -3.76 -1.88
N ASN A 20 -26.00 -3.23 -0.71
CA ASN A 20 -25.38 -1.91 -0.58
C ASN A 20 -23.94 -1.93 -1.11
N VAL A 21 -23.23 -3.04 -0.92
CA VAL A 21 -21.87 -3.26 -1.46
C VAL A 21 -21.91 -3.33 -2.99
N PHE A 22 -22.90 -4.03 -3.56
CA PHE A 22 -23.11 -4.03 -5.02
C PHE A 22 -23.49 -2.63 -5.52
N GLY A 23 -24.33 -1.90 -4.79
CA GLY A 23 -24.63 -0.50 -5.09
C GLY A 23 -23.37 0.36 -5.13
N ALA A 24 -22.51 0.26 -4.12
CA ALA A 24 -21.26 1.02 -4.04
C ALA A 24 -20.25 0.66 -5.16
N SER A 25 -20.29 -0.57 -5.68
CA SER A 25 -19.43 -0.98 -6.79
C SER A 25 -19.65 -0.16 -8.07
N ILE A 26 -20.81 0.51 -8.21
CA ILE A 26 -21.10 1.40 -9.34
C ILE A 26 -20.12 2.59 -9.41
N PHE A 27 -19.63 3.08 -8.27
CA PHE A 27 -18.67 4.18 -8.23
C PHE A 27 -17.32 3.75 -8.84
N VAL A 28 -16.91 2.51 -8.58
CA VAL A 28 -15.69 1.92 -9.16
C VAL A 28 -15.86 1.73 -10.67
N LEU A 29 -17.03 1.24 -11.11
CA LEU A 29 -17.34 1.08 -12.53
C LEU A 29 -17.41 2.40 -13.28
N LEU A 30 -17.98 3.44 -12.67
CA LEU A 30 -18.01 4.79 -13.24
C LEU A 30 -16.59 5.34 -13.43
N ALA A 31 -15.74 5.20 -12.42
CA ALA A 31 -14.34 5.61 -12.53
C ALA A 31 -13.57 4.80 -13.59
N ALA A 32 -13.84 3.50 -13.72
CA ALA A 32 -13.28 2.67 -14.78
C ALA A 32 -13.76 3.12 -16.17
N TYR A 33 -15.04 3.49 -16.31
CA TYR A 33 -15.59 4.02 -17.55
C TYR A 33 -14.96 5.36 -17.95
N ILE A 34 -14.81 6.29 -17.00
CA ILE A 34 -14.13 7.57 -17.24
C ILE A 34 -12.67 7.31 -17.65
N SER A 35 -11.98 6.38 -16.99
CA SER A 35 -10.61 5.99 -17.35
C SER A 35 -10.51 5.47 -18.78
N HIS A 36 -11.47 4.63 -19.20
CA HIS A 36 -11.56 4.13 -20.57
C HIS A 36 -11.81 5.28 -21.56
N ALA A 37 -12.72 6.21 -21.24
CA ALA A 37 -13.02 7.36 -22.09
C ALA A 37 -11.81 8.30 -22.27
N LEU A 38 -10.98 8.45 -21.23
CA LEU A 38 -9.75 9.25 -21.28
C LEU A 38 -8.51 8.46 -21.79
N GLY A 39 -8.65 7.16 -22.06
CA GLY A 39 -7.55 6.31 -22.54
C GLY A 39 -6.41 6.10 -21.53
N THR A 40 -6.67 6.26 -20.23
CA THR A 40 -5.64 6.17 -19.17
C THR A 40 -5.20 4.74 -18.85
N ARG A 41 -5.90 3.73 -19.40
CA ARG A 41 -5.63 2.29 -19.21
C ARG A 41 -5.69 1.84 -17.73
N LEU A 42 -6.52 2.51 -16.91
CA LEU A 42 -6.73 2.20 -15.50
C LEU A 42 -8.04 1.45 -15.23
N GLU A 43 -8.83 1.16 -16.27
CA GLU A 43 -10.11 0.46 -16.16
C GLU A 43 -9.99 -0.95 -15.57
N ILE A 44 -9.12 -1.80 -16.13
CA ILE A 44 -8.88 -3.14 -15.59
C ILE A 44 -8.20 -3.04 -14.21
N PRO A 45 -7.20 -2.14 -13.96
CA PRO A 45 -6.49 -2.16 -12.68
C PRO A 45 -7.41 -1.83 -11.52
N LEU A 46 -8.34 -0.91 -11.78
CA LEU A 46 -9.33 -0.48 -10.82
C LEU A 46 -10.32 -1.60 -10.49
N ILE A 47 -10.81 -2.33 -11.50
CA ILE A 47 -11.74 -3.45 -11.30
C ILE A 47 -11.06 -4.59 -10.53
N ILE A 48 -9.87 -5.03 -10.95
CA ILE A 48 -9.14 -6.11 -10.28
C ILE A 48 -8.83 -5.73 -8.83
N SER A 49 -8.38 -4.49 -8.59
CA SER A 49 -8.09 -4.01 -7.23
C SER A 49 -9.35 -3.92 -6.37
N GLY A 50 -10.48 -3.51 -6.96
CA GLY A 50 -11.78 -3.42 -6.28
C GLY A 50 -12.31 -4.79 -5.86
N VAL A 51 -12.30 -5.77 -6.78
CA VAL A 51 -12.70 -7.16 -6.47
C VAL A 51 -11.79 -7.75 -5.40
N ARG A 52 -10.48 -7.56 -5.53
CA ARG A 52 -9.51 -8.01 -4.53
C ARG A 52 -9.78 -7.39 -3.15
N CYS A 53 -10.07 -6.09 -3.10
CA CYS A 53 -10.40 -5.37 -1.87
C CYS A 53 -11.64 -5.96 -1.18
N ALA A 54 -12.73 -6.16 -1.94
CA ALA A 54 -13.97 -6.73 -1.41
C ALA A 54 -13.75 -8.14 -0.85
N LEU A 55 -13.04 -9.00 -1.58
CA LEU A 55 -12.71 -10.36 -1.14
C LEU A 55 -11.82 -10.35 0.11
N GLN A 56 -10.77 -9.52 0.13
CA GLN A 56 -9.84 -9.43 1.26
C GLN A 56 -10.52 -8.92 2.54
N LEU A 57 -11.36 -7.88 2.44
CA LEU A 57 -12.09 -7.37 3.60
C LEU A 57 -13.13 -8.37 4.12
N THR A 58 -13.80 -9.09 3.23
CA THR A 58 -14.76 -10.15 3.62
C THR A 58 -14.04 -11.28 4.35
N LEU A 59 -12.94 -11.78 3.79
CA LEU A 59 -12.13 -12.83 4.41
C LEU A 59 -11.58 -12.38 5.77
N MET A 60 -11.08 -11.14 5.85
CA MET A 60 -10.60 -10.57 7.11
C MET A 60 -11.73 -10.54 8.15
N GLY A 61 -12.94 -10.10 7.78
CA GLY A 61 -14.09 -10.07 8.69
C GLY A 61 -14.47 -11.45 9.25
N LEU A 62 -14.33 -12.51 8.44
CA LEU A 62 -14.60 -13.89 8.86
C LEU A 62 -13.53 -14.42 9.83
N VAL A 63 -12.26 -14.07 9.61
CA VAL A 63 -11.13 -14.60 10.38
C VAL A 63 -10.87 -13.79 11.66
N LEU A 64 -11.28 -12.52 11.70
CA LEU A 64 -10.88 -11.60 12.75
C LEU A 64 -11.41 -11.99 14.14
N ASP A 65 -12.66 -12.43 14.27
CA ASP A 65 -13.20 -12.82 15.58
C ASP A 65 -12.43 -14.01 16.18
N ASP A 66 -12.15 -15.03 15.38
CA ASP A 66 -11.36 -16.20 15.80
C ASP A 66 -9.93 -15.80 16.22
N VAL A 67 -9.30 -14.91 15.46
CA VAL A 67 -7.94 -14.42 15.75
C VAL A 67 -7.90 -13.57 17.02
N LEU A 68 -8.90 -12.73 17.25
CA LEU A 68 -8.94 -11.84 18.42
C LEU A 68 -9.26 -12.57 19.73
N ARG A 69 -9.90 -13.73 19.68
CA ARG A 69 -10.18 -14.58 20.85
C ARG A 69 -8.95 -15.32 21.37
N VAL A 70 -7.91 -15.47 20.55
CA VAL A 70 -6.70 -16.22 20.90
C VAL A 70 -5.70 -15.29 21.60
N ASP A 71 -5.66 -15.35 22.93
CA ASP A 71 -4.69 -14.60 23.75
C ASP A 71 -3.34 -15.33 23.90
N ASN A 72 -2.76 -15.76 22.77
CA ASN A 72 -1.46 -16.44 22.73
C ASN A 72 -0.42 -15.61 21.96
N GLY A 73 0.64 -15.16 22.65
CA GLY A 73 1.72 -14.36 22.06
C GLY A 73 2.39 -15.00 20.82
N CYS A 74 2.45 -16.33 20.76
CA CYS A 74 2.96 -17.05 19.59
C CYS A 74 2.08 -16.85 18.34
N VAL A 75 0.75 -16.88 18.49
CA VAL A 75 -0.19 -16.72 17.36
C VAL A 75 -0.11 -15.30 16.81
N ILE A 76 -0.05 -14.30 17.69
CA ILE A 76 0.15 -12.89 17.30
C ILE A 76 1.47 -12.71 16.54
N THR A 77 2.55 -13.36 16.98
CA THR A 77 3.84 -13.31 16.29
C THR A 77 3.76 -13.95 14.90
N ILE A 78 3.11 -15.10 14.76
CA ILE A 78 2.90 -15.77 13.46
C ILE A 78 2.10 -14.88 12.51
N ILE A 79 1.01 -14.27 12.99
CA ILE A 79 0.19 -13.34 12.20
C ILE A 79 1.02 -12.12 11.78
N THR A 80 1.81 -11.56 12.68
CA THR A 80 2.69 -10.43 12.39
C THR A 80 3.68 -10.76 11.29
N VAL A 81 4.35 -11.92 11.39
CA VAL A 81 5.28 -12.39 10.35
C VAL A 81 4.54 -12.62 9.03
N ALA A 82 3.35 -13.22 9.05
CA ALA A 82 2.54 -13.43 7.86
C ALA A 82 2.15 -12.10 7.17
N LEU A 83 1.70 -11.11 7.94
CA LEU A 83 1.38 -9.77 7.43
C LEU A 83 2.60 -9.07 6.82
N VAL A 84 3.77 -9.19 7.46
CA VAL A 84 5.02 -8.62 6.93
C VAL A 84 5.44 -9.32 5.64
N LEU A 85 5.38 -10.66 5.58
CA LEU A 85 5.72 -11.43 4.39
C LEU A 85 4.81 -11.08 3.21
N LEU A 86 3.50 -11.05 3.45
CA LEU A 86 2.51 -10.68 2.44
C LEU A 86 2.73 -9.24 1.98
N GLY A 87 2.97 -8.31 2.92
CA GLY A 87 3.25 -6.91 2.63
C GLY A 87 4.53 -6.72 1.82
N ALA A 88 5.61 -7.42 2.17
CA ALA A 88 6.87 -7.38 1.43
C ALA A 88 6.70 -7.92 0.00
N TYR A 89 6.02 -9.06 -0.14
CA TYR A 89 5.73 -9.67 -1.44
C TYR A 89 4.92 -8.72 -2.34
N GLU A 90 3.84 -8.17 -1.81
CA GLU A 90 2.98 -7.21 -2.52
C GLU A 90 3.73 -5.93 -2.89
N THR A 91 4.59 -5.42 -2.00
CA THR A 91 5.41 -4.22 -2.24
C THR A 91 6.36 -4.41 -3.42
N VAL A 92 7.08 -5.54 -3.44
CA VAL A 92 8.12 -5.82 -4.44
C VAL A 92 7.53 -6.24 -5.78
N HIS A 93 6.47 -7.06 -5.79
CA HIS A 93 5.94 -7.65 -7.02
C HIS A 93 4.78 -6.87 -7.63
N HIS A 94 3.91 -6.23 -6.84
CA HIS A 94 2.69 -5.58 -7.37
C HIS A 94 2.73 -4.05 -7.30
N ARG A 95 3.35 -3.47 -6.28
CA ARG A 95 3.35 -2.01 -6.06
C ARG A 95 4.51 -1.28 -6.72
N ALA A 96 5.71 -1.85 -6.74
CA ALA A 96 6.87 -1.23 -7.38
C ALA A 96 6.83 -1.43 -8.90
N LYS A 97 6.89 -0.34 -9.69
CA LYS A 97 6.91 -0.42 -11.17
C LYS A 97 8.19 -1.11 -11.69
N GLN A 98 9.30 -0.85 -11.02
CA GLN A 98 10.61 -1.44 -11.29
C GLN A 98 11.20 -1.90 -9.96
N THR A 99 11.80 -3.07 -9.97
CA THR A 99 12.35 -3.73 -8.79
C THR A 99 13.79 -4.15 -9.07
N ILE A 100 14.54 -4.45 -8.00
CA ILE A 100 15.94 -4.84 -8.07
C ILE A 100 16.04 -6.32 -7.68
N GLN A 101 16.79 -7.11 -8.44
CA GLN A 101 17.02 -8.51 -8.11
C GLN A 101 17.70 -8.64 -6.74
N GLY A 102 17.09 -9.45 -5.85
CA GLY A 102 17.57 -9.63 -4.46
C GLY A 102 17.03 -8.63 -3.44
N LEU A 103 16.11 -7.74 -3.84
CA LEU A 103 15.50 -6.75 -2.93
C LEU A 103 14.47 -7.37 -1.98
N LEU A 104 13.80 -8.47 -2.36
CA LEU A 104 12.76 -9.13 -1.56
C LEU A 104 13.20 -9.50 -0.12
N PRO A 105 14.31 -10.25 0.11
CA PRO A 105 14.74 -10.60 1.48
C PRO A 105 15.11 -9.36 2.31
N LEU A 106 15.69 -8.33 1.67
CA LEU A 106 15.99 -7.06 2.33
C LEU A 106 14.71 -6.32 2.71
N MET A 107 13.68 -6.34 1.87
CA MET A 107 12.39 -5.72 2.17
C MET A 107 11.67 -6.40 3.33
N ILE A 108 11.73 -7.74 3.41
CA ILE A 108 11.20 -8.47 4.56
C ILE A 108 11.90 -8.00 5.84
N ALA A 109 13.24 -7.94 5.84
CA ALA A 109 13.99 -7.47 7.00
C ALA A 109 13.68 -6.01 7.36
N ILE A 110 13.59 -5.13 6.36
CA ILE A 110 13.31 -3.70 6.55
C ILE A 110 11.91 -3.50 7.11
N LEU A 111 10.88 -4.12 6.53
CA LEU A 111 9.50 -3.97 6.99
C LEU A 111 9.30 -4.61 8.37
N LEU A 112 9.94 -5.74 8.65
CA LEU A 112 9.91 -6.36 9.98
C LEU A 112 10.56 -5.44 11.02
N LEU A 113 11.73 -4.89 10.71
CA LEU A 113 12.44 -3.98 11.60
C LEU A 113 11.67 -2.67 11.80
N SER A 114 11.24 -2.01 10.72
CA SER A 114 10.58 -0.71 10.81
C SER A 114 9.17 -0.78 11.39
N ASN A 115 8.35 -1.75 10.97
CA ASN A 115 6.95 -1.84 11.41
C ASN A 115 6.82 -2.68 12.68
N GLY A 116 7.56 -3.78 12.81
CA GLY A 116 7.52 -4.63 13.99
C GLY A 116 8.02 -3.91 15.24
N VAL A 117 9.20 -3.29 15.17
CA VAL A 117 9.74 -2.51 16.30
C VAL A 117 8.82 -1.34 16.64
N MET A 118 8.37 -0.57 15.65
CA MET A 118 7.49 0.56 15.90
C MET A 118 6.12 0.16 16.46
N SER A 119 5.57 -0.98 16.05
CA SER A 119 4.29 -1.48 16.60
C SER A 119 4.43 -1.89 18.06
N ILE A 120 5.52 -2.57 18.42
CA ILE A 120 5.82 -2.93 19.81
C ILE A 120 6.03 -1.68 20.66
N LEU A 121 6.82 -0.71 20.17
CA LEU A 121 7.05 0.55 20.88
C LEU A 121 5.77 1.37 21.02
N CYS A 122 4.94 1.43 19.99
CA CYS A 122 3.67 2.15 20.02
C CYS A 122 2.72 1.51 21.04
N ALA A 123 2.50 0.20 20.96
CA ALA A 123 1.58 -0.51 21.85
C ALA A 123 2.04 -0.48 23.32
N GLY A 124 3.34 -0.72 23.57
CA GLY A 124 3.87 -0.77 24.93
C GLY A 124 4.10 0.60 25.56
N PHE A 125 4.80 1.50 24.87
CA PHE A 125 5.22 2.77 25.46
C PHE A 125 4.16 3.87 25.30
N THR A 126 3.48 3.90 24.15
CA THR A 126 2.60 5.03 23.80
C THR A 126 1.16 4.79 24.23
N LEU A 127 0.66 3.57 24.05
CA LEU A 127 -0.71 3.20 24.44
C LEU A 127 -0.80 2.65 25.86
N ASN A 128 0.36 2.43 26.51
CA ASN A 128 0.48 1.90 27.88
C ASN A 128 -0.28 0.58 28.08
N GLU A 129 -0.33 -0.26 27.05
CA GLU A 129 -0.96 -1.57 27.13
C GLU A 129 0.02 -2.61 27.68
N SER A 130 -0.40 -3.30 28.72
CA SER A 130 0.32 -4.43 29.32
C SER A 130 -0.55 -5.68 29.25
N PRO A 131 -0.22 -6.69 28.43
CA PRO A 131 0.93 -6.79 27.53
C PRO A 131 0.79 -5.99 26.21
N PRO A 132 1.92 -5.57 25.58
CA PRO A 132 1.89 -4.76 24.35
C PRO A 132 1.45 -5.55 23.11
N TRP A 133 1.36 -6.88 23.19
CA TRP A 133 0.90 -7.76 22.11
C TRP A 133 -0.59 -8.09 22.22
N LYS A 134 -1.41 -7.26 22.89
CA LYS A 134 -2.86 -7.47 22.95
C LYS A 134 -3.45 -7.51 21.53
N PRO A 135 -4.11 -8.60 21.09
CA PRO A 135 -4.53 -8.79 19.69
C PRO A 135 -5.37 -7.63 19.14
N VAL A 136 -6.32 -7.15 19.94
CA VAL A 136 -7.31 -6.12 19.58
C VAL A 136 -6.65 -4.80 19.21
N THR A 137 -5.53 -4.46 19.83
CA THR A 137 -4.81 -3.20 19.57
C THR A 137 -3.63 -3.41 18.63
N PHE A 138 -2.86 -4.49 18.85
CA PHE A 138 -1.62 -4.73 18.11
C PHE A 138 -1.87 -5.04 16.63
N ILE A 139 -2.86 -5.86 16.29
CA ILE A 139 -3.12 -6.27 14.90
C ILE A 139 -3.55 -5.06 14.04
N PRO A 140 -4.51 -4.21 14.46
CA PRO A 140 -4.84 -3.00 13.71
C PRO A 140 -3.68 -2.01 13.61
N VAL A 141 -2.92 -1.79 14.69
CA VAL A 141 -1.75 -0.89 14.66
C VAL A 141 -0.72 -1.38 13.64
N MET A 142 -0.35 -2.66 13.70
CA MET A 142 0.59 -3.26 12.75
C MET A 142 0.06 -3.18 11.31
N GLY A 143 -1.24 -3.46 11.10
CA GLY A 143 -1.88 -3.35 9.79
C GLY A 143 -1.86 -1.94 9.21
N MET A 144 -2.08 -0.92 10.03
CA MET A 144 -1.99 0.49 9.61
C MET A 144 -0.56 0.91 9.27
N LEU A 145 0.41 0.55 10.12
CA LEU A 145 1.83 0.84 9.90
C LEU A 145 2.34 0.17 8.60
N LEU A 146 2.05 -1.12 8.41
CA LEU A 146 2.36 -1.83 7.17
C LEU A 146 1.66 -1.20 5.97
N GLY A 147 0.36 -0.93 6.08
CA GLY A 147 -0.44 -0.37 4.99
C GLY A 147 0.12 0.95 4.45
N SER A 148 0.55 1.86 5.32
CA SER A 148 1.19 3.10 4.90
C SER A 148 2.61 2.91 4.39
N SER A 149 3.41 2.10 5.09
CA SER A 149 4.84 1.93 4.76
C SER A 149 5.03 1.22 3.42
N MET A 150 4.18 0.26 3.06
CA MET A 150 4.19 -0.41 1.76
C MET A 150 4.10 0.59 0.59
N GLY A 151 3.22 1.60 0.71
CA GLY A 151 3.07 2.64 -0.31
C GLY A 151 4.31 3.51 -0.45
N SER A 152 4.84 4.01 0.67
CA SER A 152 6.04 4.87 0.68
C SER A 152 7.29 4.12 0.23
N VAL A 153 7.47 2.86 0.65
CA VAL A 153 8.61 2.02 0.27
C VAL A 153 8.56 1.67 -1.21
N ALA A 154 7.40 1.26 -1.75
CA ALA A 154 7.27 0.99 -3.20
C ALA A 154 7.57 2.21 -4.07
N MET A 155 7.15 3.40 -3.62
CA MET A 155 7.47 4.67 -4.26
C MET A 155 8.97 4.96 -4.17
N ALA A 156 9.59 4.77 -3.01
CA ALA A 156 11.03 4.95 -2.81
C ALA A 156 11.86 4.02 -3.72
N ILE A 157 11.45 2.77 -3.89
CA ILE A 157 12.13 1.82 -4.80
C ILE A 157 12.08 2.33 -6.23
N SER A 158 10.88 2.68 -6.71
CA SER A 158 10.66 3.12 -8.10
C SER A 158 11.45 4.40 -8.40
N LEU A 159 11.38 5.38 -7.49
CA LEU A 159 12.12 6.64 -7.60
C LEU A 159 13.63 6.44 -7.49
N CYS A 160 14.10 5.49 -6.69
CA CYS A 160 15.52 5.20 -6.57
C CYS A 160 16.08 4.66 -7.89
N VAL A 161 15.38 3.67 -8.48
CA VAL A 161 15.76 3.11 -9.79
C VAL A 161 15.77 4.19 -10.86
N GLU A 162 14.70 4.99 -10.94
CA GLU A 162 14.58 6.09 -11.90
C GLU A 162 15.68 7.15 -11.71
N SER A 163 15.93 7.57 -10.47
CA SER A 163 16.94 8.59 -10.16
C SER A 163 18.36 8.12 -10.51
N VAL A 164 18.69 6.85 -10.25
CA VAL A 164 20.00 6.29 -10.63
C VAL A 164 20.12 6.20 -12.15
N LEU A 165 19.07 5.81 -12.87
CA LEU A 165 19.08 5.72 -14.32
C LEU A 165 19.24 7.10 -14.99
N ILE A 166 18.50 8.11 -14.51
CA ILE A 166 18.56 9.48 -15.03
C ILE A 166 19.92 10.11 -14.76
N HIS A 167 20.46 9.93 -13.55
CA HIS A 167 21.74 10.55 -13.16
C HIS A 167 22.96 9.65 -13.38
N ALA A 168 22.83 8.54 -14.11
CA ALA A 168 23.91 7.60 -14.35
C ALA A 168 25.22 8.26 -14.86
N PRO A 169 25.19 9.18 -15.85
CA PRO A 169 26.43 9.82 -16.33
C PRO A 169 27.14 10.66 -15.26
N ILE A 170 26.37 11.34 -14.41
CA ILE A 170 26.91 12.16 -13.31
C ILE A 170 27.51 11.27 -12.22
N ILE A 171 26.83 10.16 -11.91
CA ILE A 171 27.29 9.18 -10.92
C ILE A 171 28.59 8.52 -11.41
N GLU A 172 28.63 8.06 -12.66
CA GLU A 172 29.82 7.45 -13.28
C GLU A 172 31.00 8.43 -13.33
N THR A 173 30.75 9.70 -13.66
CA THR A 173 31.79 10.75 -13.64
C THR A 173 32.35 10.92 -12.23
N LYS A 174 31.51 11.07 -11.20
CA LYS A 174 31.97 11.19 -9.81
C LYS A 174 32.79 9.99 -9.35
N LEU A 175 32.35 8.78 -9.70
CA LEU A 175 33.08 7.55 -9.39
C LEU A 175 34.45 7.50 -10.09
N SER A 176 34.53 8.02 -11.32
CA SER A 176 35.78 8.10 -12.09
C SER A 176 36.77 9.10 -11.49
N PHE A 177 36.28 10.16 -10.84
CA PHE A 177 37.08 11.11 -10.05
C PHE A 177 37.43 10.59 -8.64
N GLY A 178 37.12 9.34 -8.32
CA GLY A 178 37.46 8.72 -7.03
C GLY A 178 36.47 8.99 -5.89
N ALA A 179 35.27 9.52 -6.19
CA ALA A 179 34.24 9.69 -5.17
C ALA A 179 33.78 8.34 -4.62
N SER A 180 33.49 8.29 -3.32
CA SER A 180 32.90 7.11 -2.70
C SER A 180 31.49 6.83 -3.25
N ARG A 181 31.04 5.57 -3.16
CA ARG A 181 29.67 5.17 -3.56
C ARG A 181 28.61 6.06 -2.91
N TYR A 182 28.81 6.40 -1.63
CA TYR A 182 27.90 7.28 -0.88
C TYR A 182 27.87 8.70 -1.43
N GLU A 183 29.02 9.31 -1.73
CA GLU A 183 29.08 10.67 -2.28
C GLU A 183 28.50 10.77 -3.69
N ALA A 184 28.71 9.72 -4.50
CA ALA A 184 28.20 9.66 -5.86
C ALA A 184 26.66 9.69 -5.88
N VAL A 185 26.02 8.91 -5.01
CA VAL A 185 24.54 8.74 -4.98
C VAL A 185 23.82 9.63 -3.96
N LYS A 186 24.54 10.36 -3.09
CA LYS A 186 23.95 11.14 -1.99
C LYS A 186 22.80 12.05 -2.43
N VAL A 187 22.99 12.77 -3.53
CA VAL A 187 21.97 13.71 -4.04
C VAL A 187 20.73 12.96 -4.51
N ALA A 188 20.90 11.89 -5.29
CA ALA A 188 19.81 11.03 -5.73
C ALA A 188 19.04 10.40 -4.56
N ALA A 189 19.77 9.94 -3.54
CA ALA A 189 19.18 9.36 -2.33
C ALA A 189 18.33 10.39 -1.56
N LEU A 190 18.85 11.59 -1.32
CA LEU A 190 18.13 12.64 -0.60
C LEU A 190 16.87 13.10 -1.34
N LEU A 191 16.93 13.23 -2.66
CA LEU A 191 15.76 13.56 -3.48
C LEU A 191 14.71 12.45 -3.40
N THR A 192 15.14 11.19 -3.53
CA THR A 192 14.25 10.03 -3.42
C THR A 192 13.55 9.97 -2.07
N ILE A 193 14.28 10.15 -0.97
CA ILE A 193 13.72 10.15 0.39
C ILE A 193 12.69 11.27 0.55
N ARG A 194 13.02 12.50 0.12
CA ARG A 194 12.11 13.65 0.22
C ARG A 194 10.81 13.39 -0.55
N THR A 195 10.92 12.95 -1.79
CA THR A 195 9.74 12.71 -2.65
C THR A 195 8.88 11.57 -2.13
N ALA A 196 9.48 10.46 -1.68
CA ALA A 196 8.73 9.32 -1.15
C ALA A 196 8.01 9.62 0.18
N MET A 197 8.46 10.63 0.94
CA MET A 197 7.83 11.07 2.18
C MET A 197 6.72 12.10 2.00
N LEU A 198 6.64 12.76 0.85
CA LEU A 198 5.65 13.82 0.62
C LEU A 198 4.22 13.38 0.96
N PRO A 199 3.72 12.20 0.53
CA PRO A 199 2.36 11.79 0.86
C PRO A 199 2.10 11.68 2.36
N GLN A 200 3.09 11.19 3.13
CA GLN A 200 2.99 11.04 4.57
C GLN A 200 2.98 12.39 5.28
N LEU A 201 3.83 13.33 4.84
CA LEU A 201 3.87 14.69 5.37
C LEU A 201 2.57 15.44 5.09
N THR A 202 2.04 15.33 3.87
CA THR A 202 0.75 15.93 3.52
C THR A 202 -0.38 15.33 4.34
N GLN A 203 -0.37 14.01 4.58
CA GLN A 203 -1.37 13.36 5.43
C GLN A 203 -1.31 13.89 6.87
N LEU A 204 -0.11 14.06 7.44
CA LEU A 204 0.05 14.68 8.75
C LEU A 204 -0.47 16.11 8.80
N SER A 205 -0.17 16.93 7.79
CA SER A 205 -0.58 18.33 7.76
C SER A 205 -2.11 18.51 7.66
N VAL A 206 -2.81 17.58 7.02
CA VAL A 206 -4.25 17.69 6.78
C VAL A 206 -5.10 16.97 7.84
N MET A 207 -4.47 16.07 8.63
CA MET A 207 -5.14 15.29 9.66
C MET A 207 -5.76 16.19 10.73
N GLY A 208 -7.06 16.01 11.00
CA GLY A 208 -7.80 16.81 11.98
C GLY A 208 -8.35 18.14 11.46
N MET A 209 -7.89 18.65 10.31
CA MET A 209 -8.52 19.78 9.62
C MET A 209 -9.57 19.34 8.60
N ILE A 210 -9.24 18.34 7.78
CA ILE A 210 -10.13 17.87 6.69
C ILE A 210 -10.49 16.40 6.88
N ASN A 211 -9.52 15.57 7.24
CA ASN A 211 -9.72 14.13 7.37
C ASN A 211 -9.94 13.73 8.83
N ILE A 212 -11.10 13.13 9.10
CA ILE A 212 -11.37 12.36 10.32
C ILE A 212 -11.11 10.88 9.99
N PRO A 213 -10.06 10.25 10.54
CA PRO A 213 -9.76 8.86 10.25
C PRO A 213 -10.87 7.92 10.74
N GLY A 214 -11.10 6.85 9.99
CA GLY A 214 -12.20 5.90 10.26
C GLY A 214 -12.11 5.24 11.63
N MET A 215 -10.89 4.93 12.12
CA MET A 215 -10.71 4.37 13.46
C MET A 215 -11.09 5.37 14.57
N LEU A 216 -10.76 6.66 14.40
CA LEU A 216 -11.16 7.72 15.33
C LEU A 216 -12.69 7.83 15.40
N ALA A 217 -13.35 7.90 14.24
CA ALA A 217 -14.81 7.94 14.18
C ALA A 217 -15.45 6.66 14.75
N GLY A 218 -14.88 5.50 14.45
CA GLY A 218 -15.34 4.20 14.95
C GLY A 218 -15.24 4.08 16.47
N GLN A 219 -14.14 4.55 17.09
CA GLN A 219 -13.99 4.58 18.55
C GLN A 219 -15.00 5.49 19.22
N ILE A 220 -15.28 6.65 18.62
CA ILE A 220 -16.30 7.59 19.11
C ILE A 220 -17.69 6.96 19.02
N GLN A 221 -18.02 6.30 17.89
CA GLN A 221 -19.28 5.58 17.72
C GLN A 221 -19.42 4.40 18.70
N ALA A 222 -18.31 3.74 19.04
CA ALA A 222 -18.26 2.68 20.03
C ALA A 222 -18.34 3.18 21.49
N GLY A 223 -18.55 4.48 21.72
CA GLY A 223 -18.73 5.07 23.05
C GLY A 223 -17.44 5.51 23.75
N THR A 224 -16.28 5.46 23.08
CA THR A 224 -15.03 6.01 23.64
C THR A 224 -15.11 7.54 23.67
N SER A 225 -14.61 8.17 24.74
CA SER A 225 -14.57 9.64 24.81
C SER A 225 -13.78 10.22 23.65
N ALA A 226 -14.30 11.26 23.00
CA ALA A 226 -13.64 11.90 21.85
C ALA A 226 -12.22 12.35 22.17
N LYS A 227 -11.99 12.86 23.39
CA LYS A 227 -10.65 13.24 23.87
C LYS A 227 -9.67 12.07 23.84
N GLN A 228 -10.09 10.90 24.34
CA GLN A 228 -9.22 9.73 24.37
C GLN A 228 -8.98 9.20 22.95
N ALA A 229 -10.02 9.10 22.12
CA ALA A 229 -9.88 8.64 20.74
C ALA A 229 -8.92 9.52 19.92
N VAL A 230 -8.97 10.85 20.10
CA VAL A 230 -8.03 11.79 19.45
C VAL A 230 -6.58 11.54 19.89
N LEU A 231 -6.33 11.35 21.20
CA LEU A 231 -4.98 11.07 21.70
C LEU A 231 -4.44 9.76 21.10
N TYR A 232 -5.24 8.70 21.07
CA TYR A 232 -4.88 7.44 20.42
C TYR A 232 -4.52 7.64 18.95
N GLN A 233 -5.31 8.42 18.21
CA GLN A 233 -5.07 8.68 16.81
C GLN A 233 -3.77 9.47 16.55
N VAL A 234 -3.46 10.47 17.40
CA VAL A 234 -2.21 11.24 17.31
C VAL A 234 -1.00 10.32 17.49
N CYS A 235 -1.05 9.44 18.50
CA CYS A 235 -0.02 8.45 18.77
C CYS A 235 0.23 7.53 17.57
N ILE A 236 -0.84 7.00 16.96
CA ILE A 236 -0.74 6.15 15.77
C ILE A 236 -0.15 6.91 14.58
N MET A 237 -0.55 8.17 14.35
CA MET A 237 -0.02 8.98 13.26
C MET A 237 1.49 9.23 13.37
N PHE A 238 1.97 9.48 14.58
CA PHE A 238 3.41 9.61 14.82
C PHE A 238 4.15 8.28 14.63
N ALA A 239 3.58 7.17 15.10
CA ALA A 239 4.15 5.84 14.89
C ALA A 239 4.23 5.46 13.39
N MET A 240 3.17 5.72 12.62
CA MET A 240 3.15 5.52 11.16
C MET A 240 4.21 6.37 10.46
N THR A 241 4.34 7.65 10.85
CA THR A 241 5.31 8.56 10.25
C THR A 241 6.75 8.13 10.56
N ALA A 242 7.04 7.73 11.79
CA ALA A 242 8.34 7.23 12.18
C ALA A 242 8.67 5.90 11.46
N SER A 243 7.71 4.98 11.38
CA SER A 243 7.89 3.70 10.69
C SER A 243 8.13 3.87 9.19
N ASN A 244 7.33 4.70 8.52
CA ASN A 244 7.53 5.07 7.11
C ASN A 244 8.89 5.75 6.94
N GLY A 245 9.23 6.68 7.85
CA GLY A 245 10.53 7.30 8.08
C GLY A 245 11.70 6.34 7.88
N ILE A 246 11.77 5.40 8.80
CA ILE A 246 12.81 4.38 8.88
C ILE A 246 12.75 3.45 7.67
N GLY A 247 11.55 3.00 7.27
CA GLY A 247 11.35 2.09 6.15
C GLY A 247 11.90 2.65 4.83
N VAL A 248 11.58 3.91 4.49
CA VAL A 248 12.09 4.59 3.28
C VAL A 248 13.59 4.80 3.37
N LEU A 249 14.13 5.25 4.51
CA LEU A 249 15.56 5.47 4.68
C LEU A 249 16.36 4.17 4.45
N LEU A 250 15.94 3.08 5.11
CA LEU A 250 16.59 1.77 4.96
C LEU A 250 16.44 1.22 3.55
N THR A 251 15.26 1.40 2.93
CA THR A 251 15.00 0.99 1.55
C THR A 251 15.93 1.72 0.57
N VAL A 252 16.05 3.04 0.68
CA VAL A 252 16.93 3.83 -0.19
C VAL A 252 18.38 3.41 0.01
N CYS A 253 18.83 3.24 1.26
CA CYS A 253 20.17 2.72 1.55
C CYS A 253 20.42 1.34 0.93
N ALA A 254 19.45 0.42 1.02
CA ALA A 254 19.54 -0.92 0.43
C ALA A 254 19.58 -0.87 -1.10
N CYS A 255 18.67 -0.10 -1.73
CA CYS A 255 18.63 0.09 -3.17
C CYS A 255 19.94 0.66 -3.70
N MET A 256 20.48 1.71 -3.08
CA MET A 256 21.74 2.32 -3.50
C MET A 256 22.93 1.36 -3.40
N ARG A 257 22.97 0.50 -2.37
CA ARG A 257 23.99 -0.54 -2.22
C ARG A 257 23.89 -1.65 -3.27
N LEU A 258 22.68 -1.98 -3.72
CA LEU A 258 22.44 -3.01 -4.74
C LEU A 258 22.67 -2.51 -6.17
N LEU A 259 22.33 -1.25 -6.46
CA LEU A 259 22.43 -0.64 -7.79
C LEU A 259 23.85 -0.22 -8.16
N VAL A 260 24.63 0.32 -7.23
CA VAL A 260 26.04 0.70 -7.46
C VAL A 260 26.89 -0.36 -6.81
N ASP A 261 27.69 -1.15 -7.54
CA ASP A 261 28.50 -2.23 -6.99
C ASP A 261 29.80 -1.74 -6.30
N ALA A 262 30.46 -2.62 -5.53
CA ALA A 262 31.76 -2.37 -4.89
C ALA A 262 32.85 -2.02 -5.90
N ASN A 263 32.69 -2.45 -7.15
CA ASN A 263 33.57 -2.14 -8.27
C ASN A 263 33.27 -0.78 -8.94
N HIS A 264 32.49 0.10 -8.31
CA HIS A 264 32.16 1.44 -8.83
C HIS A 264 31.44 1.43 -10.20
N VAL A 265 30.69 0.37 -10.51
CA VAL A 265 29.88 0.25 -11.73
C VAL A 265 28.40 0.23 -11.38
N ILE A 266 27.58 0.92 -12.19
CA ILE A 266 26.13 0.89 -12.08
C ILE A 266 25.62 -0.42 -12.71
N ARG A 267 25.00 -1.27 -11.90
CA ARG A 267 24.43 -2.55 -12.33
C ARG A 267 23.01 -2.38 -12.87
N LYS A 268 22.93 -1.94 -14.13
CA LYS A 268 21.67 -1.87 -14.89
C LYS A 268 21.06 -3.26 -15.15
N ASP A 269 21.88 -4.30 -15.12
CA ASP A 269 21.53 -5.72 -15.27
C ASP A 269 20.59 -6.26 -14.18
N ARG A 270 20.58 -5.63 -13.00
CA ARG A 270 19.74 -6.06 -11.87
C ARG A 270 18.35 -5.43 -11.83
N ILE A 271 18.05 -4.52 -12.76
CA ILE A 271 16.77 -3.83 -12.82
C ILE A 271 15.76 -4.75 -13.49
N ILE A 272 14.91 -5.35 -12.68
CA ILE A 272 13.80 -6.17 -13.16
C ILE A 272 12.61 -5.24 -13.34
N GLN A 273 12.08 -5.18 -14.55
CA GLN A 273 10.81 -4.54 -14.77
C GLN A 273 9.74 -5.44 -14.16
N SER A 274 9.04 -4.98 -13.12
CA SER A 274 7.91 -5.71 -12.54
C SER A 274 6.73 -5.61 -13.52
N HIS A 275 6.84 -6.26 -14.66
CA HIS A 275 5.70 -6.48 -15.52
C HIS A 275 4.77 -7.39 -14.75
N SER A 276 3.62 -6.87 -14.32
CA SER A 276 2.49 -7.71 -13.93
C SER A 276 2.13 -8.55 -15.16
N THR A 277 2.70 -9.75 -15.23
CA THR A 277 2.55 -10.69 -16.35
C THR A 277 1.07 -11.04 -16.54
N PHE A 278 0.33 -11.05 -15.42
CA PHE A 278 -1.12 -11.21 -15.36
C PHE A 278 -1.89 -10.09 -16.08
N TYR A 279 -1.43 -8.83 -15.95
CA TYR A 279 -1.99 -7.67 -16.62
C TYR A 279 -1.93 -7.77 -18.14
N GLN A 280 -0.75 -8.13 -18.65
CA GLN A 280 -0.50 -8.29 -20.06
C GLN A 280 -1.27 -9.47 -20.65
N VAL A 281 -1.43 -10.56 -19.91
CA VAL A 281 -2.21 -11.73 -20.34
C VAL A 281 -3.70 -11.39 -20.42
N ILE A 282 -4.26 -10.70 -19.43
CA ILE A 282 -5.66 -10.28 -19.46
C ILE A 282 -5.90 -9.23 -20.54
N ILE A 283 -5.03 -8.23 -20.69
CA ILE A 283 -5.15 -7.24 -21.76
C ILE A 283 -5.05 -7.90 -23.13
N ARG A 284 -4.11 -8.83 -23.34
CA ARG A 284 -4.03 -9.58 -24.61
C ARG A 284 -5.31 -10.38 -24.85
N GLY A 285 -5.81 -11.10 -23.85
CA GLY A 285 -7.08 -11.83 -23.96
C GLY A 285 -8.27 -10.93 -24.29
N LEU A 286 -8.37 -9.75 -23.65
CA LEU A 286 -9.42 -8.76 -23.94
C LEU A 286 -9.27 -8.15 -25.33
N ASN A 287 -8.04 -7.84 -25.76
CA ASN A 287 -7.79 -7.29 -27.09
C ASN A 287 -8.09 -8.33 -28.18
N ASP A 288 -7.71 -9.59 -27.96
CA ASP A 288 -8.04 -10.71 -28.84
C ASP A 288 -9.55 -10.93 -28.93
N MET A 289 -10.27 -10.77 -27.81
CA MET A 289 -11.72 -10.89 -27.74
C MET A 289 -12.44 -9.71 -28.42
N VAL A 290 -11.93 -8.48 -28.26
CA VAL A 290 -12.43 -7.29 -28.97
C VAL A 290 -12.17 -7.39 -30.47
N GLN A 291 -10.99 -7.85 -30.88
CA GLN A 291 -10.68 -8.11 -32.29
C GLN A 291 -11.53 -9.25 -32.86
N TRP A 292 -11.81 -10.29 -32.08
CA TRP A 292 -12.72 -11.37 -32.47
C TRP A 292 -14.16 -10.86 -32.65
N CYS A 293 -14.66 -10.02 -31.74
CA CYS A 293 -15.96 -9.38 -31.87
C CYS A 293 -16.04 -8.43 -33.08
N ALA A 294 -15.01 -7.60 -33.31
CA ALA A 294 -14.92 -6.72 -34.46
C ALA A 294 -14.82 -7.50 -35.79
N GLY A 295 -14.08 -8.62 -35.80
CA GLY A 295 -13.97 -9.54 -36.93
C GLY A 295 -15.26 -10.29 -37.25
N CYS A 296 -16.04 -10.67 -36.22
CA CYS A 296 -17.36 -11.27 -36.37
C CYS A 296 -18.39 -10.30 -36.98
N GLY A 297 -18.33 -9.01 -36.62
CA GLY A 297 -19.14 -7.95 -37.24
C GLY A 297 -18.87 -7.81 -38.75
N ASN A 298 -17.60 -7.92 -39.16
CA ASN A 298 -17.21 -7.81 -40.57
C ASN A 298 -17.56 -9.05 -41.40
N ARG A 299 -17.56 -10.26 -40.81
CA ARG A 299 -18.04 -11.49 -41.46
C ARG A 299 -19.55 -11.48 -41.72
N ARG A 300 -20.34 -10.84 -40.85
CA ARG A 300 -21.79 -10.68 -41.05
C ARG A 300 -22.13 -9.72 -42.19
N ARG A 301 -21.33 -8.65 -42.39
CA ARG A 301 -21.49 -7.70 -43.51
C ARG A 301 -21.14 -8.29 -44.88
N ARG A 302 -20.12 -9.17 -44.96
CA ARG A 302 -19.75 -9.83 -46.23
C ARG A 302 -20.76 -10.85 -46.74
N ARG A 303 -21.59 -11.44 -45.86
CA ARG A 303 -22.67 -12.36 -46.30
C ARG A 303 -23.84 -11.64 -46.96
N HIS A 304 -24.06 -10.36 -46.67
CA HIS A 304 -25.14 -9.59 -47.31
C HIS A 304 -24.80 -9.06 -48.71
N TYR A 305 -23.51 -8.95 -49.07
CA TYR A 305 -23.08 -8.51 -50.40
C TYR A 305 -23.00 -9.63 -51.45
N HIS A 306 -23.12 -10.90 -51.04
CA HIS A 306 -23.16 -12.04 -51.95
C HIS A 306 -24.60 -12.52 -52.26
N GLN A 307 -25.61 -11.75 -51.84
CA GLN A 307 -27.03 -11.99 -52.14
C GLN A 307 -27.67 -10.87 -52.99
N LEU A 308 -26.85 -10.02 -53.60
CA LEU A 308 -27.22 -9.08 -54.67
C LEU A 308 -26.36 -9.39 -55.89
#